data_AF-A0A2D4ML82-F1
#
_entry.id   AF-A0A2D4ML82-F1
#
_cell.length_a   1.000
_cell.length_b   1.000
_cell.length_c   1.000
_cell.angle_alpha   90.00
_cell.angle_beta   90.00
_cell.angle_gamma   90.00
#
_symmetry.space_group_name_H-M   'P 1'
#
loop_
_entity.id
_entity.type
_entity.pdbx_description
1 polymer ?
#
loop_
_entity_poly.entity_id
_entity_poly.type
_entity_poly.pdbx_seq_one_letter_code
_entity_poly.pdbx_strand_id
1 'polypeptide(L)'
;AVMVCASDELTSAEMTRLGALDILDEINLSIGRKNNFSEAALEKILDHNLPQKYSQMGFLASTNIILDGFYDYGQVKPGEKLLSLEELCAQELNDHRAIILINAKLSELEHQAISISVEEKPQETTASRIGVSASNIRKSSRNKKGKGKKEAEKPKEADLEPS
;
A
#
# COMPACT_ATOMS: atom_id res chain seq x y z
N ALA A 1 -2.60 11.15 24.52
CA ALA A 1 -4.06 10.91 24.47
C ALA A 1 -4.47 10.43 23.09
N VAL A 2 -4.37 11.26 22.04
CA VAL A 2 -4.79 10.92 20.66
C VAL A 2 -4.25 9.57 20.17
N MET A 3 -2.93 9.31 20.30
CA MET A 3 -2.33 8.03 19.87
C MET A 3 -2.97 6.79 20.52
N VAL A 4 -3.40 6.91 21.78
CA VAL A 4 -4.05 5.81 22.51
C VAL A 4 -5.48 5.64 22.02
N CYS A 5 -6.22 6.75 21.87
CA CYS A 5 -7.60 6.74 21.37
C CYS A 5 -7.67 6.21 19.93
N ALA A 6 -6.81 6.66 19.04
CA ALA A 6 -6.73 6.22 17.65
C ALA A 6 -6.19 4.78 17.49
N SER A 7 -5.82 4.10 18.58
CA SER A 7 -5.49 2.68 18.52
C SER A 7 -6.74 1.80 18.44
N ASP A 8 -7.88 2.29 18.93
CA ASP A 8 -9.18 1.63 18.80
C ASP A 8 -9.88 2.05 17.50
N GLU A 9 -10.39 1.08 16.73
CA GLU A 9 -10.98 1.29 15.41
C GLU A 9 -12.21 2.20 15.48
N LEU A 10 -13.14 1.93 16.42
CA LEU A 10 -14.39 2.69 16.55
C LEU A 10 -14.12 4.15 16.94
N THR A 11 -13.19 4.34 17.87
CA THR A 11 -12.77 5.68 18.29
C THR A 11 -12.08 6.42 17.14
N SER A 12 -11.20 5.76 16.38
CA SER A 12 -10.54 6.35 15.22
C SER A 12 -11.53 6.74 14.11
N ALA A 13 -12.52 5.88 13.85
CA ALA A 13 -13.59 6.16 12.90
C ALA A 13 -14.40 7.40 13.32
N GLU A 14 -14.74 7.52 14.60
CA GLU A 14 -15.44 8.69 15.12
C GLU A 14 -14.59 9.97 15.03
N MET A 15 -13.28 9.88 15.32
CA MET A 15 -12.36 11.00 15.12
C MET A 15 -12.32 11.46 13.67
N THR A 16 -12.27 10.53 12.72
CA THR A 16 -12.33 10.81 11.29
C THR A 16 -13.64 11.51 10.92
N ARG A 17 -14.78 10.99 11.40
CA ARG A 17 -16.10 11.58 11.17
C ARG A 17 -16.23 13.00 11.70
N LEU A 18 -15.55 13.30 12.81
CA LEU A 18 -15.52 14.62 13.44
C LEU A 18 -14.50 15.60 12.79
N GLY A 19 -13.85 15.21 11.69
CA GLY A 19 -12.92 16.08 10.95
C GLY A 19 -11.52 16.16 11.57
N ALA A 20 -11.11 15.17 12.37
CA ALA A 20 -9.77 15.17 12.98
C ALA A 20 -8.64 15.18 11.93
N LEU A 21 -8.85 14.52 10.78
CA LEU A 21 -7.88 14.48 9.69
C LEU A 21 -7.65 15.87 9.09
N ASP A 22 -8.71 16.64 8.83
CA ASP A 22 -8.61 18.00 8.27
C ASP A 22 -7.83 18.93 9.20
N ILE A 23 -8.09 18.83 10.51
CA ILE A 23 -7.38 19.61 11.54
C ILE A 23 -5.90 19.23 11.57
N LEU A 24 -5.58 17.94 11.51
CA LEU A 24 -4.20 17.46 11.52
C LEU A 24 -3.45 17.83 10.25
N ASP A 25 -4.09 17.77 9.09
CA ASP A 25 -3.52 18.24 7.83
C ASP A 25 -3.24 19.75 7.89
N GLU A 26 -4.16 20.56 8.41
CA GLU A 26 -3.94 22.00 8.62
C GLU A 26 -2.75 22.29 9.56
N ILE A 27 -2.60 21.49 10.63
CA ILE A 27 -1.47 21.60 11.55
C ILE A 27 -0.16 21.19 10.85
N ASN A 28 -0.18 20.09 10.09
CA ASN A 28 1.01 19.55 9.42
C ASN A 28 1.46 20.40 8.21
N LEU A 29 0.57 21.18 7.62
CA LEU A 29 0.92 22.19 6.60
C LEU A 29 1.50 23.48 7.22
N SER A 30 1.32 23.70 8.52
CA SER A 30 1.76 24.91 9.21
C SER A 30 3.23 24.83 9.63
N ILE A 31 4.05 25.79 9.16
CA ILE A 31 5.49 25.87 9.45
C ILE A 31 5.79 25.88 10.96
N GLY A 32 4.94 26.52 11.76
CA GLY A 32 5.17 26.71 13.21
C GLY A 32 4.45 25.72 14.12
N ARG A 33 3.45 24.98 13.62
CA ARG A 33 2.66 24.02 14.43
C ARG A 33 3.00 22.57 14.14
N LYS A 34 3.47 22.27 12.92
CA LYS A 34 3.88 20.93 12.50
C LYS A 34 4.90 20.35 13.49
N ASN A 35 4.65 19.13 13.95
CA ASN A 35 5.59 18.39 14.79
C ASN A 35 5.38 16.87 14.66
N ASN A 36 6.29 16.08 15.22
CA ASN A 36 6.24 14.62 15.10
C ASN A 36 4.98 14.01 15.74
N PHE A 37 4.36 14.67 16.72
CA PHE A 37 3.12 14.17 17.32
C PHE A 37 1.91 14.38 16.40
N SER A 38 1.86 15.50 15.66
CA SER A 38 0.77 15.74 14.71
C SER A 38 0.89 14.83 13.47
N GLU A 39 2.11 14.54 13.02
CA GLU A 39 2.34 13.53 11.97
C GLU A 39 1.97 12.12 12.45
N ALA A 40 2.42 11.72 13.64
CA ALA A 40 2.12 10.40 14.19
C ALA A 40 0.62 10.23 14.48
N ALA A 41 -0.07 11.27 14.94
CA ALA A 41 -1.51 11.24 15.15
C ALA A 41 -2.27 11.07 13.83
N LEU A 42 -1.85 11.76 12.77
CA LEU A 42 -2.44 11.63 11.44
C LEU A 42 -2.27 10.19 10.93
N GLU A 43 -1.04 9.67 10.96
CA GLU A 43 -0.75 8.30 10.54
C GLU A 43 -1.57 7.28 11.34
N LYS A 44 -1.69 7.48 12.65
CA LYS A 44 -2.39 6.55 13.53
C LYS A 44 -3.89 6.48 13.26
N ILE A 45 -4.53 7.62 12.94
CA ILE A 45 -5.94 7.63 12.56
C ILE A 45 -6.12 6.93 11.21
N LEU A 46 -5.23 7.21 10.25
CA LEU A 46 -5.24 6.62 8.91
C LEU A 46 -4.98 5.11 8.90
N ASP A 47 -4.34 4.53 9.93
CA ASP A 47 -4.17 3.07 10.04
C ASP A 47 -5.51 2.31 10.04
N HIS A 48 -6.61 2.96 10.44
CA HIS A 48 -7.97 2.40 10.42
C HIS A 48 -8.78 2.83 9.18
N ASN A 49 -8.18 3.58 8.25
CA ASN A 49 -8.80 3.94 6.97
C ASN A 49 -7.75 3.81 5.85
N LEU A 50 -7.41 2.55 5.54
CA LEU A 50 -6.38 2.23 4.56
C LEU A 50 -6.65 2.77 3.15
N PRO A 51 -7.89 2.81 2.62
CA PRO A 51 -8.17 3.47 1.34
C PRO A 51 -7.71 4.93 1.33
N GLN A 52 -8.02 5.68 2.40
CA GLN A 52 -7.58 7.06 2.52
C GLN A 52 -6.06 7.17 2.75
N LYS A 53 -5.49 6.31 3.60
CA LYS A 53 -4.03 6.26 3.84
C LYS A 53 -3.27 6.07 2.53
N TYR A 54 -3.67 5.08 1.73
CA TYR A 54 -3.03 4.78 0.46
C TYR A 54 -3.21 5.92 -0.54
N SER A 55 -4.40 6.50 -0.61
CA SER A 55 -4.71 7.62 -1.50
C SER A 55 -3.86 8.86 -1.21
N GLN A 56 -3.58 9.15 0.07
CA GLN A 56 -2.79 10.31 0.49
C GLN A 56 -1.27 10.05 0.44
N MET A 57 -0.81 8.86 0.85
CA MET A 57 0.62 8.55 0.96
C MET A 57 1.20 7.91 -0.30
N GLY A 58 0.36 7.32 -1.15
CA GLY A 58 0.75 6.53 -2.32
C GLY A 58 1.33 5.15 -2.03
N PHE A 59 1.40 4.75 -0.76
CA PHE A 59 1.84 3.42 -0.35
C PHE A 59 1.23 3.04 1.01
N LEU A 60 1.17 1.74 1.28
CA LEU A 60 0.90 1.17 2.60
C LEU A 60 2.16 0.47 3.10
N ALA A 61 2.38 0.49 4.42
CA ALA A 61 3.47 -0.27 5.02
C ALA A 61 3.15 -1.77 5.02
N SER A 62 4.19 -2.62 5.06
CA SER A 62 4.00 -4.08 5.16
C SER A 62 3.30 -4.52 6.46
N THR A 63 3.21 -3.63 7.45
CA THR A 63 2.51 -3.85 8.72
C THR A 63 1.02 -3.48 8.64
N ASN A 64 0.56 -2.82 7.58
CA ASN A 64 -0.85 -2.52 7.41
C ASN A 64 -1.61 -3.80 7.04
N ILE A 65 -2.65 -4.11 7.81
CA ILE A 65 -3.49 -5.30 7.61
C ILE A 65 -4.64 -4.89 6.69
N ILE A 66 -4.56 -5.28 5.42
CA ILE A 66 -5.62 -5.03 4.43
C ILE A 66 -6.73 -6.05 4.67
N LEU A 67 -7.90 -5.55 5.06
CA LEU A 67 -9.12 -6.34 5.22
C LEU A 67 -10.04 -6.17 4.02
N ASP A 68 -11.11 -6.97 3.99
CA ASP A 68 -12.18 -6.84 3.01
C ASP A 68 -12.74 -5.41 2.99
N GLY A 69 -13.18 -4.97 1.81
CA GLY A 69 -13.68 -3.62 1.60
C GLY A 69 -12.59 -2.57 1.35
N PHE A 70 -11.31 -2.94 1.32
CA PHE A 70 -10.28 -2.05 0.78
C PHE A 70 -10.51 -1.77 -0.71
N TYR A 71 -10.34 -0.51 -1.11
CA TYR A 71 -10.36 -0.06 -2.49
C TYR A 71 -9.30 1.01 -2.71
N ASP A 72 -8.80 1.07 -3.94
CA ASP A 72 -7.88 2.12 -4.37
C ASP A 72 -8.67 3.29 -4.98
N TYR A 73 -8.66 4.44 -4.32
CA TYR A 73 -9.27 5.67 -4.83
C TYR A 73 -8.36 6.41 -5.83
N GLY A 74 -7.11 5.97 -5.99
CA GLY A 74 -6.03 6.70 -6.64
C GLY A 74 -5.53 7.86 -5.78
N GLN A 75 -4.62 8.67 -6.32
CA GLN A 75 -4.13 9.88 -5.67
C GLN A 75 -5.21 10.97 -5.66
N VAL A 76 -5.63 11.39 -4.46
CA VAL A 76 -6.56 12.53 -4.29
C VAL A 76 -5.81 13.85 -4.15
N LYS A 77 -6.46 14.94 -4.55
CA LYS A 77 -5.92 16.26 -4.27
C LYS A 77 -6.04 16.57 -2.78
N PRO A 78 -5.11 17.35 -2.21
CA PRO A 78 -5.27 17.86 -0.85
C PRO A 78 -6.63 18.56 -0.69
N GLY A 79 -7.36 18.21 0.36
CA GLY A 79 -8.68 18.77 0.66
C GLY A 79 -9.87 18.14 -0.08
N GLU A 80 -9.65 17.18 -0.99
CA GLU A 80 -10.76 16.36 -1.50
C GLU A 80 -11.15 15.29 -0.48
N LYS A 81 -12.44 15.22 -0.16
CA LYS A 81 -12.99 14.15 0.65
C LYS A 81 -13.00 12.86 -0.17
N LEU A 82 -12.37 11.82 0.37
CA LEU A 82 -12.44 10.48 -0.18
C LEU A 82 -13.85 9.92 0.02
N LEU A 83 -14.50 9.52 -1.08
CA LEU A 83 -15.83 8.92 -1.02
C LEU A 83 -15.74 7.45 -0.61
N SER A 84 -16.70 6.99 0.18
CA SER A 84 -16.82 5.58 0.54
C SER A 84 -17.13 4.71 -0.67
N LEU A 85 -16.95 3.39 -0.51
CA LEU A 85 -17.29 2.44 -1.58
C LEU A 85 -18.78 2.47 -1.93
N GLU A 86 -19.64 2.66 -0.92
CA GLU A 86 -21.09 2.83 -1.08
C GLU A 86 -21.43 4.12 -1.83
N GLU A 87 -20.78 5.23 -1.46
CA GLU A 87 -20.95 6.53 -2.12
C GLU A 87 -20.50 6.45 -3.58
N LEU A 88 -19.37 5.80 -3.87
CA LEU A 88 -18.89 5.56 -5.23
C LEU A 88 -19.84 4.67 -6.04
N CYS A 89 -20.37 3.60 -5.43
CA CYS A 89 -21.30 2.69 -6.09
C CYS A 89 -22.64 3.36 -6.43
N ALA A 90 -23.03 4.41 -5.70
CA ALA A 90 -24.23 5.19 -5.94
C ALA A 90 -24.08 6.23 -7.07
N GLN A 91 -22.86 6.51 -7.53
CA GLN A 91 -22.62 7.45 -8.62
C GLN A 91 -23.04 6.86 -9.97
N GLU A 92 -23.40 7.76 -10.90
CA GLU A 92 -23.60 7.36 -12.29
C GLU A 92 -22.30 6.80 -12.87
N LEU A 93 -22.41 5.68 -13.58
CA LEU A 93 -21.28 5.10 -14.30
C LEU A 93 -20.77 6.13 -15.31
N ASN A 94 -19.47 6.39 -15.25
CA ASN A 94 -18.78 7.23 -16.21
C ASN A 94 -17.68 6.44 -16.90
N ASP A 95 -17.30 6.87 -18.10
CA ASP A 95 -16.32 6.19 -18.94
C ASP A 95 -14.87 6.38 -18.45
N HIS A 96 -14.65 7.09 -17.33
CA HIS A 96 -13.33 7.51 -16.87
C HIS A 96 -12.76 6.66 -15.71
N ARG A 97 -13.58 5.89 -14.98
CA ARG A 97 -13.10 5.11 -13.83
C ARG A 97 -13.75 3.72 -13.79
N ALA A 98 -13.04 2.72 -14.33
CA ALA A 98 -13.43 1.33 -14.17
C ALA A 98 -13.30 0.92 -12.68
N ILE A 99 -14.36 0.32 -12.13
CA ILE A 99 -14.35 -0.26 -10.78
C ILE A 99 -14.16 -1.77 -10.92
N ILE A 100 -13.10 -2.30 -10.33
CA ILE A 100 -12.78 -3.74 -10.36
C ILE A 100 -13.01 -4.30 -8.96
N LEU A 101 -14.02 -5.15 -8.80
CA LEU A 101 -14.23 -5.91 -7.57
C LEU A 101 -13.43 -7.22 -7.65
N ILE A 102 -12.45 -7.38 -6.75
CA ILE A 102 -11.67 -8.60 -6.64
C ILE A 102 -12.26 -9.45 -5.51
N ASN A 103 -13.00 -10.51 -5.87
CA ASN A 103 -13.45 -11.51 -4.90
C ASN A 103 -12.43 -12.65 -4.83
N ALA A 104 -11.39 -12.46 -4.02
CA ALA A 104 -10.44 -13.52 -3.72
C ALA A 104 -11.04 -14.41 -2.62
N LYS A 105 -11.73 -15.49 -3.02
CA LYS A 105 -12.15 -16.51 -2.06
C LYS A 105 -10.89 -17.12 -1.42
N LEU A 106 -10.83 -17.11 -0.09
CA LEU A 106 -9.81 -17.87 0.63
C LEU A 106 -10.03 -19.36 0.30
N SER A 107 -9.03 -19.99 -0.31
CA SER A 107 -9.16 -21.39 -0.74
C SER A 107 -9.27 -22.30 0.50
N GLU A 108 -10.12 -23.32 0.45
CA GLU A 108 -10.34 -24.30 1.55
C GLU A 108 -9.05 -24.98 2.07
N LEU A 109 -7.95 -24.87 1.32
CA LEU A 109 -6.61 -25.35 1.68
C LEU A 109 -6.05 -24.76 2.99
N GLU A 110 -6.46 -23.56 3.39
CA GLU A 110 -5.98 -22.94 4.64
C GLU A 110 -6.73 -23.41 5.88
N HIS A 111 -7.99 -23.87 5.73
CA HIS A 111 -8.77 -24.46 6.84
C HIS A 111 -8.17 -25.79 7.34
N GLN A 112 -7.43 -26.49 6.49
CA GLN A 112 -6.70 -27.71 6.86
C GLN A 112 -5.33 -27.44 7.50
N ALA A 113 -4.73 -26.27 7.30
CA ALA A 113 -3.47 -25.91 7.95
C ALA A 113 -3.66 -25.48 9.41
N ILE A 114 -4.80 -24.85 9.73
CA ILE A 114 -5.11 -24.37 11.10
C ILE A 114 -5.49 -25.52 12.05
N SER A 115 -5.95 -26.65 11.52
CA SER A 115 -6.40 -27.81 12.32
C SER A 115 -5.30 -28.83 12.64
N ILE A 116 -4.06 -28.62 12.17
CA ILE A 116 -2.92 -29.53 12.41
C ILE A 116 -1.82 -28.77 13.15
N SER A 117 -2.08 -28.38 14.40
CA SER A 117 -1.00 -28.00 15.33
C SER A 117 -1.40 -28.30 16.77
N VAL A 118 -1.50 -29.59 17.09
CA VAL A 118 -1.28 -30.11 18.44
C VAL A 118 -0.19 -31.17 18.33
N GLU A 119 1.03 -30.75 18.70
CA GLU A 119 2.10 -31.51 19.36
C GLU A 119 2.25 -33.02 19.09
N GLU A 120 3.35 -33.47 18.42
CA GLU A 120 4.42 -34.28 19.05
C GLU A 120 5.64 -34.52 18.11
N LYS A 121 6.77 -34.90 18.74
CA LYS A 121 8.17 -34.99 18.26
C LYS A 121 8.49 -36.14 17.28
N PRO A 122 9.73 -36.19 16.70
CA PRO A 122 10.02 -36.82 15.41
C PRO A 122 10.42 -38.29 15.50
N GLN A 123 10.07 -39.07 14.48
CA GLN A 123 10.72 -40.33 14.18
C GLN A 123 11.07 -40.44 12.68
N GLU A 124 12.37 -40.52 12.43
CA GLU A 124 12.96 -41.04 11.19
C GLU A 124 12.55 -42.51 11.00
N THR A 125 12.16 -42.92 9.80
CA THR A 125 12.87 -43.96 9.01
C THR A 125 12.17 -44.31 7.70
N THR A 126 12.99 -44.33 6.65
CA THR A 126 12.97 -45.21 5.46
C THR A 126 11.81 -45.12 4.44
N ALA A 127 12.10 -44.32 3.41
CA ALA A 127 12.11 -44.70 1.99
C ALA A 127 10.93 -45.51 1.39
N SER A 128 10.16 -44.83 0.55
CA SER A 128 9.81 -45.38 -0.77
C SER A 128 9.85 -44.31 -1.85
N ARG A 129 10.56 -44.67 -2.92
CA ARG A 129 10.89 -43.88 -4.09
C ARG A 129 9.68 -43.77 -5.01
N ILE A 130 9.29 -42.58 -5.43
CA ILE A 130 8.63 -42.38 -6.73
C ILE A 130 9.16 -41.09 -7.38
N GLY A 131 9.89 -41.28 -8.48
CA GLY A 131 9.82 -40.43 -9.68
C GLY A 131 10.43 -39.03 -9.63
N VAL A 132 11.75 -38.94 -9.83
CA VAL A 132 12.38 -37.76 -10.43
C VAL A 132 11.84 -37.53 -11.85
N SER A 133 11.46 -36.30 -12.17
CA SER A 133 11.40 -35.82 -13.56
C SER A 133 12.15 -34.50 -13.64
N ALA A 134 13.44 -34.61 -14.01
CA ALA A 134 14.22 -33.53 -14.55
C ALA A 134 14.22 -33.66 -16.08
N SER A 135 13.95 -32.57 -16.80
CA SER A 135 14.31 -32.46 -18.22
C SER A 135 14.77 -31.04 -18.54
N ASN A 136 16.07 -30.82 -18.30
CA ASN A 136 17.08 -30.22 -19.18
C ASN A 136 16.70 -29.12 -20.19
N ILE A 137 17.21 -27.91 -19.89
CA ILE A 137 18.15 -27.09 -20.67
C ILE A 137 18.29 -27.40 -22.18
N ARG A 138 18.11 -26.37 -23.02
CA ARG A 138 19.02 -26.10 -24.15
C ARG A 138 19.43 -24.62 -24.21
N LYS A 139 20.73 -24.44 -24.38
CA LYS A 139 21.51 -23.19 -24.41
C LYS A 139 22.26 -23.16 -25.74
N SER A 140 22.22 -22.07 -26.49
CA SER A 140 23.27 -21.64 -27.45
C SER A 140 22.93 -20.23 -27.96
N SER A 141 23.59 -19.15 -27.53
CA SER A 141 24.92 -18.64 -27.93
C SER A 141 24.99 -18.02 -29.34
N ARG A 142 25.13 -16.70 -29.45
CA ARG A 142 26.35 -16.02 -29.95
C ARG A 142 26.19 -14.50 -30.09
N ASN A 143 27.07 -13.79 -29.38
CA ASN A 143 27.84 -12.59 -29.73
C ASN A 143 27.29 -11.57 -30.74
N LYS A 144 27.26 -10.29 -30.32
CA LYS A 144 28.11 -9.27 -30.98
C LYS A 144 28.51 -8.13 -30.04
N LYS A 145 29.69 -7.61 -30.33
CA LYS A 145 30.60 -6.76 -29.57
C LYS A 145 30.63 -5.37 -30.24
N GLY A 146 30.65 -4.29 -29.45
CA GLY A 146 30.92 -2.90 -29.87
C GLY A 146 30.65 -1.97 -28.68
N LYS A 147 31.62 -1.43 -27.91
CA LYS A 147 32.82 -0.59 -28.15
C LYS A 147 32.47 0.90 -28.40
N GLY A 148 32.77 1.77 -27.42
CA GLY A 148 32.82 3.24 -27.49
C GLY A 148 32.20 3.91 -26.25
N LYS A 149 32.92 4.28 -25.16
CA LYS A 149 33.81 5.44 -24.87
C LYS A 149 33.12 6.83 -24.92
N LYS A 150 33.09 7.49 -23.72
CA LYS A 150 33.28 8.94 -23.39
C LYS A 150 32.32 9.95 -24.06
N GLU A 151 31.97 11.12 -23.53
CA GLU A 151 32.54 12.02 -22.53
C GLU A 151 31.45 13.03 -22.06
N ALA A 152 31.78 13.85 -21.06
CA ALA A 152 30.96 14.88 -20.42
C ALA A 152 30.65 16.10 -21.31
N GLU A 153 29.62 16.90 -20.96
CA GLU A 153 29.70 18.36 -20.85
C GLU A 153 28.41 19.02 -20.31
N LYS A 154 28.56 19.79 -19.22
CA LYS A 154 27.81 20.99 -18.76
C LYS A 154 28.91 22.09 -18.70
N PRO A 155 28.74 23.41 -18.93
CA PRO A 155 27.68 24.36 -18.53
C PRO A 155 27.28 25.39 -19.63
N LYS A 156 26.29 26.30 -19.48
CA LYS A 156 26.30 27.65 -18.82
C LYS A 156 24.89 28.24 -19.06
N GLU A 157 24.15 28.78 -18.09
CA GLU A 157 24.23 30.14 -17.48
C GLU A 157 24.21 31.30 -18.50
N ALA A 158 23.10 32.05 -18.53
CA ALA A 158 23.03 33.50 -18.77
C ALA A 158 21.61 34.03 -18.49
N ASP A 159 21.56 35.04 -17.62
CA ASP A 159 20.47 35.98 -17.31
C ASP A 159 19.78 36.59 -18.54
N LEU A 160 18.54 37.07 -18.35
CA LEU A 160 18.12 38.46 -18.65
C LEU A 160 16.61 38.65 -18.38
N GLU A 161 16.31 39.32 -17.27
CA GLU A 161 15.06 40.09 -17.05
C GLU A 161 14.97 41.27 -18.03
N PRO A 162 13.76 41.68 -18.44
CA PRO A 162 13.52 43.06 -18.79
C PRO A 162 12.36 43.69 -17.98
N SER A 163 12.62 44.96 -17.67
CA SER A 163 11.91 45.99 -16.92
C SER A 163 10.40 46.15 -17.14
#